data_AF-A0A812LB01-F1
#
_entry.id   AF-A0A812LB01-F1
#
_cell.length_a   1.000
_cell.length_b   1.000
_cell.length_c   1.000
_cell.angle_alpha   90.00
_cell.angle_beta   90.00
_cell.angle_gamma   90.00
#
_symmetry.space_group_name_H-M   'P 1'
#
loop_
_entity.id
_entity.type
_entity.pdbx_description
1 polymer ?
#
loop_
_entity_poly.entity_id
_entity_poly.type
_entity_poly.pdbx_seq_one_letter_code
_entity_poly.pdbx_strand_id
1 'polypeptide(L)'
;MATLRLVEASKNAPSQGYVEEPATSSTGSRKIWQRPSEGVQTRQDILELLDETIRVQGIVQTEISQLARTIAAEAKERQEKQEAKEGKKKKKKTLSIPEAFRRVKELQLPIDPLEELNLTEQAFQKLLTQYEEDQEVSAKAQLLLHPEPKGDLAKARSISIEKIVEIHQFMVVEMQKVLTEFLALDQETRRSFSNKACETTAELLVSVAVEQQLGVHCEDVEQAVMQHEEVLANHPEFARCTEQLANMMQHLTGAAQPRANKADFLEVLRNMADHSQKAKDFAKKVYEEYRAKTCPVSDAYRRFEDFAAEAPPAKEGLEDLTPVELQLCYDEYREDPEVRSAWSKAGVENSLLMASCVTSLLKNDATTPLPEDKKGKKMKPSEIVEMQELMVDEMKRLSEASSAAAKASASPWRAETAMQMVQSLASAAVERRYGVSPEEMTIAGIQNAPALQKNERFVRATEKQHEIILAVAQFCAQ
;
A
#
# COMPACT_ATOMS: atom_id res chain seq x y z
N MET A 1 -8.24 11.68 6.67
CA MET A 1 -7.81 10.63 5.69
C MET A 1 -6.46 10.91 4.98
N ALA A 2 -5.90 12.12 5.01
CA ALA A 2 -4.52 12.41 4.57
C ALA A 2 -3.42 11.64 5.35
N THR A 3 -3.79 11.08 6.50
CA THR A 3 -2.98 10.32 7.46
C THR A 3 -2.63 8.88 7.03
N LEU A 4 -3.31 8.34 6.01
CA LEU A 4 -3.33 6.89 5.78
C LEU A 4 -2.14 6.33 4.97
N ARG A 5 -1.37 7.17 4.26
CA ARG A 5 -0.29 6.70 3.37
C ARG A 5 1.08 6.51 4.04
N LEU A 6 1.32 7.13 5.19
CA LEU A 6 2.61 7.06 5.88
C LEU A 6 2.65 6.04 7.02
N VAL A 7 1.54 5.33 7.26
CA VAL A 7 1.43 4.28 8.29
C VAL A 7 2.40 3.12 8.03
N GLU A 8 2.76 2.83 6.77
CA GLU A 8 3.76 1.79 6.48
C GLU A 8 5.19 2.15 6.91
N ALA A 9 5.55 3.44 6.93
CA ALA A 9 6.85 3.88 7.44
C ALA A 9 6.94 3.85 8.99
N SER A 10 5.80 3.97 9.68
CA SER A 10 5.73 3.99 11.15
C SER A 10 5.92 2.61 11.82
N LYS A 11 5.74 1.50 11.08
CA LYS A 11 5.83 0.13 11.62
C LYS A 11 7.22 -0.21 12.22
N ASN A 12 8.24 0.60 11.95
CA ASN A 12 9.60 0.41 12.44
C ASN A 12 10.07 1.48 13.46
N ALA A 13 9.23 2.46 13.82
CA ALA A 13 9.60 3.49 14.78
C ALA A 13 9.24 3.06 16.22
N PRO A 14 10.18 3.14 17.20
CA PRO A 14 9.86 2.86 18.60
C PRO A 14 8.84 3.88 19.13
N SER A 15 7.77 3.39 19.77
CA SER A 15 6.76 4.23 20.43
C SER A 15 7.41 5.06 21.53
N GLN A 16 7.69 6.34 21.26
CA GLN A 16 8.08 7.28 22.29
C GLN A 16 6.81 7.82 22.95
N GLY A 17 6.69 7.62 24.26
CA GLY A 17 5.58 8.14 25.05
C GLY A 17 5.50 9.65 24.92
N TYR A 18 4.31 10.14 24.55
CA TYR A 18 3.99 11.55 24.47
C TYR A 18 4.28 12.23 25.82
N VAL A 19 5.18 13.21 25.83
CA VAL A 19 5.35 14.15 26.94
C VAL A 19 4.53 15.40 26.57
N GLU A 20 3.49 15.71 27.34
CA GLU A 20 2.75 16.97 27.22
C GLU A 20 3.68 18.14 27.52
N GLU A 21 4.09 18.89 26.49
CA GLU A 21 4.69 20.21 26.69
C GLU A 21 3.59 21.29 26.80
N PRO A 22 3.76 22.30 27.68
CA PRO A 22 2.78 23.34 27.89
C PRO A 22 2.73 24.31 26.70
N ALA A 23 1.53 24.45 26.13
CA ALA A 23 1.22 25.38 25.06
C ALA A 23 1.57 26.83 25.44
N THR A 24 2.65 27.37 24.85
CA THR A 24 2.97 28.78 24.95
C THR A 24 2.22 29.55 23.87
N SER A 25 1.26 30.39 24.28
CA SER A 25 0.48 31.24 23.39
C SER A 25 1.34 32.39 22.84
N SER A 26 2.02 32.15 21.72
CA SER A 26 2.74 33.18 20.98
C SER A 26 1.80 33.85 19.97
N THR A 27 1.38 35.08 20.27
CA THR A 27 0.70 36.00 19.33
C THR A 27 1.73 36.66 18.41
N GLY A 28 2.48 35.85 17.65
CA GLY A 28 3.43 36.32 16.64
C GLY A 28 2.72 36.65 15.32
N SER A 29 3.08 37.77 14.69
CA SER A 29 2.73 38.06 13.29
C SER A 29 2.96 36.82 12.44
N ARG A 30 1.90 36.29 11.82
CA ARG A 30 1.97 35.11 10.95
C ARG A 30 2.95 35.41 9.81
N LYS A 31 4.11 34.75 9.82
CA LYS A 31 5.06 34.75 8.72
C LYS A 31 4.33 34.14 7.52
N ILE A 32 4.18 34.91 6.45
CA ILE A 32 3.65 34.39 5.18
C ILE A 32 4.72 33.43 4.65
N TRP A 33 4.34 32.16 4.42
CA TRP A 33 5.23 31.19 3.82
C TRP A 33 5.74 31.73 2.48
N GLN A 34 7.06 31.74 2.30
CA GLN A 34 7.69 32.17 1.06
C GLN A 34 8.26 30.93 0.40
N ARG A 35 7.70 30.59 -0.77
CA ARG A 35 8.19 29.50 -1.59
C ARG A 35 9.70 29.66 -1.84
N PRO A 36 10.52 28.64 -1.51
CA PRO A 36 11.94 28.65 -1.85
C PRO A 36 12.14 28.76 -3.37
N SER A 37 12.98 29.70 -3.82
CA SER A 37 13.22 29.93 -5.25
C SER A 37 13.99 28.80 -5.93
N GLU A 38 14.77 28.03 -5.17
CA GLU A 38 15.63 26.94 -5.68
C GLU A 38 15.22 25.55 -5.15
N GLY A 39 13.98 25.41 -4.69
CA GLY A 39 13.51 24.18 -4.04
C GLY A 39 13.97 24.05 -2.59
N VAL A 40 13.72 22.88 -1.99
CA VAL A 40 14.06 22.61 -0.58
C VAL A 40 15.50 22.15 -0.51
N GLN A 41 16.41 23.03 -0.08
CA GLN A 41 17.85 22.74 -0.03
C GLN A 41 18.42 22.77 1.39
N THR A 42 17.80 23.54 2.28
CA THR A 42 18.30 23.73 3.64
C THR A 42 17.38 23.10 4.67
N ARG A 43 17.95 22.87 5.86
CA ARG A 43 17.19 22.46 7.05
C ARG A 43 16.01 23.42 7.34
N GLN A 44 16.20 24.71 7.12
CA GLN A 44 15.15 25.69 7.38
C GLN A 44 14.02 25.56 6.34
N ASP A 45 14.36 25.29 5.08
CA ASP A 45 13.35 25.11 4.03
C ASP A 45 12.46 23.90 4.31
N ILE A 46 13.03 22.78 4.78
CA ILE A 46 12.23 21.57 5.11
C ILE A 46 11.32 21.81 6.30
N LEU A 47 11.78 22.53 7.33
CA LEU A 47 10.93 22.89 8.47
C LEU A 47 9.79 23.83 8.07
N GLU A 48 10.07 24.84 7.25
CA GLU A 48 9.05 25.77 6.74
C GLU A 48 8.05 25.06 5.81
N LEU A 49 8.51 24.11 5.00
CA LEU A 49 7.65 23.26 4.18
C LEU A 49 6.74 22.38 5.04
N LEU A 50 7.28 21.73 6.07
CA LEU A 50 6.52 20.89 6.99
C LEU A 50 5.45 21.70 7.73
N ASP A 51 5.82 22.86 8.27
CA ASP A 51 4.89 23.77 8.95
C ASP A 51 3.74 24.22 8.04
N GLU A 52 4.07 24.62 6.81
CA GLU A 52 3.07 25.05 5.85
C GLU A 52 2.16 23.89 5.43
N THR A 53 2.71 22.69 5.26
CA THR A 53 1.94 21.48 4.91
C THR A 53 0.96 21.12 6.03
N ILE A 54 1.40 21.12 7.29
CA ILE A 54 0.54 20.90 8.47
C ILE A 54 -0.58 21.94 8.51
N ARG A 55 -0.23 23.21 8.30
CA ARG A 55 -1.20 24.32 8.31
C ARG A 55 -2.26 24.16 7.22
N VAL A 56 -1.83 23.88 5.98
CA VAL A 56 -2.72 23.68 4.82
C VAL A 56 -3.61 22.47 5.04
N GLN A 57 -3.07 21.33 5.48
CA GLN A 57 -3.83 20.13 5.81
C GLN A 57 -4.92 20.42 6.86
N GLY A 58 -4.56 21.16 7.92
CA GLY A 58 -5.51 21.56 8.96
C GLY A 58 -6.67 22.41 8.42
N ILE A 59 -6.41 23.35 7.51
CA ILE A 59 -7.46 24.16 6.88
C ILE A 59 -8.35 23.27 6.01
N VAL A 60 -7.75 22.47 5.13
CA VAL A 60 -8.48 21.58 4.21
C VAL A 60 -9.41 20.65 4.98
N GLN A 61 -8.92 19.97 6.02
CA GLN A 61 -9.73 19.07 6.84
C GLN A 61 -10.95 19.76 7.47
N THR A 62 -10.76 20.98 8.00
CA THR A 62 -11.85 21.75 8.63
C THR A 62 -12.89 22.20 7.59
N GLU A 63 -12.46 22.73 6.45
CA GLU A 63 -13.38 23.21 5.41
C GLU A 63 -14.15 22.06 4.75
N ILE A 64 -13.48 20.93 4.48
CA ILE A 64 -14.12 19.72 3.93
C ILE A 64 -15.13 19.13 4.92
N SER A 65 -14.80 19.08 6.21
CA SER A 65 -15.73 18.60 7.24
C SER A 65 -16.95 19.50 7.38
N GLN A 66 -16.78 20.83 7.32
CA GLN A 66 -17.90 21.78 7.32
C GLN A 66 -18.79 21.64 6.08
N LEU A 67 -18.18 21.45 4.91
CA LEU A 67 -18.90 21.22 3.66
C LEU A 67 -19.69 19.90 3.72
N ALA A 68 -19.10 18.83 4.27
CA ALA A 68 -19.76 17.54 4.43
C ALA A 68 -21.03 17.66 5.30
N ARG A 69 -20.93 18.32 6.45
CA ARG A 69 -22.07 18.62 7.35
C ARG A 69 -23.17 19.40 6.63
N THR A 70 -22.79 20.43 5.88
CA THR A 70 -23.73 21.27 5.14
C THR A 70 -24.50 20.44 4.11
N ILE A 71 -23.81 19.62 3.32
CA ILE A 71 -24.42 18.76 2.31
C ILE A 71 -25.31 17.68 2.95
N ALA A 72 -24.88 17.08 4.07
CA ALA A 72 -25.66 16.10 4.81
C ALA A 72 -26.96 16.72 5.36
N ALA A 73 -26.90 17.92 5.93
CA ALA A 73 -28.05 18.66 6.41
C ALA A 73 -29.02 19.05 5.27
N GLU A 74 -28.50 19.58 4.16
CA GLU A 74 -29.31 19.89 2.97
C GLU A 74 -30.05 18.65 2.44
N ALA A 75 -29.37 17.50 2.41
CA ALA A 75 -29.97 16.25 1.95
C ALA A 75 -31.10 15.77 2.89
N LYS A 76 -30.90 15.89 4.20
CA LYS A 76 -31.90 15.55 5.21
C LYS A 76 -33.14 16.44 5.11
N GLU A 77 -32.96 17.75 5.01
CA GLU A 77 -34.06 18.71 4.87
C GLU A 77 -34.87 18.48 3.57
N ARG A 78 -34.18 18.20 2.45
CA ARG A 78 -34.84 17.84 1.18
C ARG A 78 -35.66 16.57 1.30
N GLN A 79 -35.15 15.57 2.02
CA GLN A 79 -35.86 14.32 2.25
C GLN A 79 -37.12 14.54 3.07
N GLU A 80 -37.04 15.26 4.20
CA GLU A 80 -38.19 15.57 5.05
C GLU A 80 -39.27 16.34 4.27
N LYS A 81 -38.88 17.33 3.46
CA LYS A 81 -39.79 18.08 2.57
C LYS A 81 -40.45 17.20 1.51
N GLN A 82 -39.75 16.20 0.96
CA GLN A 82 -40.32 15.29 -0.04
C GLN A 82 -41.26 14.27 0.60
N GLU A 83 -40.89 13.69 1.74
CA GLU A 83 -41.73 12.77 2.50
C GLU A 83 -43.05 13.45 2.91
N ALA A 84 -42.99 14.71 3.35
CA ALA A 84 -44.19 15.50 3.67
C ALA A 84 -45.09 15.78 2.46
N LYS A 85 -44.54 15.90 1.24
CA LYS A 85 -45.29 16.21 0.02
C LYS A 85 -45.86 14.98 -0.68
N GLU A 86 -45.10 13.89 -0.75
CA GLU A 86 -45.44 12.73 -1.60
C GLU A 86 -45.84 11.48 -0.81
N GLY A 87 -45.71 11.48 0.53
CA GLY A 87 -46.07 10.36 1.40
C GLY A 87 -45.28 9.06 1.14
N LYS A 88 -44.27 9.09 0.28
CA LYS A 88 -43.43 7.93 -0.09
C LYS A 88 -41.95 8.29 0.04
N LYS A 89 -41.18 7.39 0.66
CA LYS A 89 -39.72 7.48 0.74
C LYS A 89 -39.11 7.28 -0.65
N LYS A 90 -38.68 8.36 -1.31
CA LYS A 90 -37.85 8.27 -2.53
C LYS A 90 -36.42 7.89 -2.16
N LYS A 91 -35.72 7.22 -3.08
CA LYS A 91 -34.33 6.82 -2.93
C LYS A 91 -33.45 8.08 -2.78
N LYS A 92 -32.56 8.08 -1.78
CA LYS A 92 -31.65 9.19 -1.47
C LYS A 92 -30.80 9.49 -2.70
N LYS A 93 -30.84 10.74 -3.19
CA LYS A 93 -29.96 11.18 -4.29
C LYS A 93 -28.55 11.36 -3.73
N THR A 94 -27.61 10.57 -4.23
CA THR A 94 -26.20 10.67 -3.89
C THR A 94 -25.54 11.83 -4.62
N LEU A 95 -24.58 12.48 -3.96
CA LEU A 95 -23.71 13.50 -4.57
C LEU A 95 -22.79 12.80 -5.58
N SER A 96 -22.72 13.28 -6.83
CA SER A 96 -21.81 12.70 -7.83
C SER A 96 -20.42 13.30 -7.73
N ILE A 97 -19.41 12.63 -8.31
CA ILE A 97 -18.02 13.12 -8.29
C ILE A 97 -17.86 14.51 -8.91
N PRO A 98 -18.38 14.80 -10.14
CA PRO A 98 -18.22 16.14 -10.72
C PRO A 98 -18.94 17.24 -9.90
N GLU A 99 -20.03 16.90 -9.21
CA GLU A 99 -20.72 17.84 -8.32
C GLU A 99 -19.90 18.09 -7.06
N ALA A 100 -19.40 17.03 -6.42
CA ALA A 100 -18.53 17.13 -5.25
C ALA A 100 -17.26 17.94 -5.55
N PHE A 101 -16.58 17.65 -6.67
CA PHE A 101 -15.39 18.38 -7.09
C PHE A 101 -15.66 19.87 -7.28
N ARG A 102 -16.79 20.22 -7.90
CA ARG A 102 -17.20 21.62 -8.05
C ARG A 102 -17.37 22.30 -6.70
N ARG A 103 -18.05 21.65 -5.74
CA ARG A 103 -18.24 22.18 -4.39
C ARG A 103 -16.91 22.37 -3.65
N VAL A 104 -15.96 21.43 -3.80
CA VAL A 104 -14.60 21.58 -3.24
C VAL A 104 -13.88 22.77 -3.87
N LYS A 105 -13.97 22.94 -5.19
CA LYS A 105 -13.34 24.06 -5.90
C LYS A 105 -13.89 25.42 -5.47
N GLU A 106 -15.18 25.49 -5.14
CA GLU A 106 -15.84 26.70 -4.63
C GLU A 106 -15.29 27.17 -3.28
N LEU A 107 -14.68 26.27 -2.48
CA LEU A 107 -14.04 26.61 -1.20
C LEU A 107 -12.75 27.41 -1.36
N GLN A 108 -12.13 27.43 -2.55
CA GLN A 108 -10.86 28.12 -2.82
C GLN A 108 -9.76 27.75 -1.79
N LEU A 109 -9.64 26.45 -1.52
CA LEU A 109 -8.66 25.91 -0.58
C LEU A 109 -7.23 26.32 -0.97
N PRO A 110 -6.33 26.52 0.02
CA PRO A 110 -4.92 26.76 -0.27
C PRO A 110 -4.33 25.59 -1.07
N ILE A 111 -3.39 25.92 -1.96
CA ILE A 111 -2.65 24.93 -2.75
C ILE A 111 -1.79 24.10 -1.79
N ASP A 112 -1.71 22.80 -2.06
CA ASP A 112 -0.85 21.90 -1.29
C ASP A 112 0.63 22.27 -1.53
N PRO A 113 1.44 22.50 -0.48
CA PRO A 113 2.82 22.96 -0.65
C PRO A 113 3.71 21.98 -1.43
N LEU A 114 3.44 20.67 -1.33
CA LEU A 114 4.18 19.66 -2.10
C LEU A 114 3.81 19.73 -3.58
N GLU A 115 2.51 19.88 -3.90
CA GLU A 115 2.07 20.10 -5.29
C GLU A 115 2.64 21.41 -5.85
N GLU A 116 2.65 22.49 -5.07
CA GLU A 116 3.18 23.79 -5.51
C GLU A 116 4.67 23.70 -5.90
N LEU A 117 5.43 22.88 -5.18
CA LEU A 117 6.85 22.62 -5.42
C LEU A 117 7.10 21.52 -6.46
N ASN A 118 6.05 20.87 -7.01
CA ASN A 118 6.15 19.66 -7.83
C ASN A 118 6.95 18.55 -7.14
N LEU A 119 6.86 18.46 -5.81
CA LEU A 119 7.51 17.42 -5.02
C LEU A 119 6.59 16.20 -4.97
N THR A 120 7.04 15.09 -5.56
CA THR A 120 6.31 13.82 -5.41
C THR A 120 6.43 13.31 -3.98
N GLU A 121 5.47 12.48 -3.54
CA GLU A 121 5.50 11.87 -2.20
C GLU A 121 6.81 11.06 -1.98
N GLN A 122 7.28 10.33 -3.00
CA GLN A 122 8.55 9.60 -2.94
C GLN A 122 9.76 10.53 -2.84
N ALA A 123 9.78 11.63 -3.61
CA ALA A 123 10.84 12.63 -3.52
C ALA A 123 10.85 13.31 -2.15
N PHE A 124 9.68 13.59 -1.60
CA PHE A 124 9.51 14.13 -0.26
C PHE A 124 10.00 13.15 0.82
N GLN A 125 9.65 11.86 0.71
CA GLN A 125 10.14 10.84 1.64
C GLN A 125 11.66 10.72 1.59
N LYS A 126 12.25 10.68 0.39
CA LYS A 126 13.71 10.67 0.21
C LYS A 126 14.38 11.92 0.77
N LEU A 127 13.70 13.06 0.72
CA LEU A 127 14.16 14.30 1.34
C LEU A 127 14.15 14.18 2.86
N LEU A 128 13.07 13.64 3.46
CA LEU A 128 12.97 13.43 4.90
C LEU A 128 14.03 12.46 5.44
N THR A 129 14.38 11.41 4.70
CA THR A 129 15.45 10.47 5.09
C THR A 129 16.81 11.17 5.27
N GLN A 130 17.07 12.28 4.59
CA GLN A 130 18.31 13.05 4.78
C GLN A 130 18.38 13.76 6.14
N TYR A 131 17.25 13.89 6.83
CA TYR A 131 17.09 14.56 8.12
C TYR A 131 16.51 13.61 9.19
N GLU A 132 16.63 12.28 9.03
CA GLU A 132 16.02 11.31 9.95
C GLU A 132 16.55 11.43 11.39
N GLU A 133 17.81 11.87 11.55
CA GLU A 133 18.46 12.12 12.84
C GLU A 133 18.14 13.51 13.43
N ASP A 134 17.48 14.40 12.67
CA ASP A 134 17.09 15.72 13.14
C ASP A 134 15.77 15.65 13.91
N GLN A 135 15.85 15.79 15.24
CA GLN A 135 14.71 15.66 16.13
C GLN A 135 13.56 16.63 15.81
N GLU A 136 13.86 17.84 15.37
CA GLU A 136 12.83 18.85 15.08
C GLU A 136 12.12 18.52 13.76
N VAL A 137 12.89 18.15 12.72
CA VAL A 137 12.32 17.72 11.43
C VAL A 137 11.50 16.46 11.62
N SER A 138 12.01 15.49 12.38
CA SER A 138 11.31 14.24 12.70
C SER A 138 10.00 14.50 13.46
N ALA A 139 10.02 15.35 14.49
CA ALA A 139 8.81 15.73 15.23
C ALA A 139 7.77 16.42 14.32
N LYS A 140 8.19 17.32 13.43
CA LYS A 140 7.29 17.98 12.46
C LYS A 140 6.75 17.00 11.42
N ALA A 141 7.58 16.09 10.91
CA ALA A 141 7.14 15.03 10.02
C ALA A 141 6.11 14.12 10.70
N GLN A 142 6.30 13.78 11.98
CA GLN A 142 5.33 13.02 12.77
C GLN A 142 3.97 13.73 12.89
N LEU A 143 3.93 15.07 12.99
CA LEU A 143 2.67 15.82 13.00
C LEU A 143 1.89 15.74 11.68
N LEU A 144 2.57 15.51 10.54
CA LEU A 144 1.88 15.19 9.29
C LEU A 144 1.28 13.78 9.32
N LEU A 145 1.97 12.85 9.98
CA LEU A 145 1.52 11.45 10.13
C LEU A 145 0.42 11.29 11.17
N HIS A 146 0.33 12.20 12.14
CA HIS A 146 -0.63 12.17 13.24
C HIS A 146 -1.16 13.59 13.46
N PRO A 147 -1.95 14.13 12.50
CA PRO A 147 -2.51 15.46 12.64
C PRO A 147 -3.42 15.52 13.86
N GLU A 148 -3.41 16.66 14.56
CA GLU A 148 -4.25 16.85 15.74
C GLU A 148 -5.74 16.67 15.38
N PRO A 149 -6.46 15.80 16.10
CA PRO A 149 -7.87 15.55 15.84
C PRO A 149 -8.69 16.76 16.27
N LYS A 150 -9.72 17.09 15.49
CA LYS A 150 -10.60 18.26 15.73
C LYS A 150 -11.98 17.88 16.26
N GLY A 151 -12.19 16.61 16.58
CA GLY A 151 -13.46 16.08 17.05
C GLY A 151 -13.83 16.50 18.46
N ASP A 152 -15.11 16.35 18.79
CA ASP A 152 -15.61 16.54 20.15
C ASP A 152 -15.17 15.34 21.02
N LEU A 153 -14.36 15.61 22.05
CA LEU A 153 -13.84 14.58 22.96
C LEU A 153 -14.93 13.77 23.66
N ALA A 154 -16.06 14.38 24.02
CA ALA A 154 -17.14 13.69 24.72
C ALA A 154 -17.88 12.74 23.77
N LYS A 155 -18.13 13.17 22.53
CA LYS A 155 -18.69 12.29 21.49
C LYS A 155 -17.71 11.19 21.11
N ALA A 156 -16.44 11.50 20.91
CA ALA A 156 -15.41 10.52 20.58
C ALA A 156 -15.34 9.38 21.62
N ARG A 157 -15.36 9.72 22.92
CA ARG A 157 -15.39 8.73 24.02
C ARG A 157 -16.60 7.81 24.01
N SER A 158 -17.68 8.18 23.32
CA SER A 158 -18.90 7.36 23.20
C SER A 158 -18.85 6.39 22.02
N ILE A 159 -17.85 6.51 21.13
CA ILE A 159 -17.67 5.62 19.97
C ILE A 159 -16.80 4.44 20.40
N SER A 160 -17.37 3.24 20.47
CA SER A 160 -16.61 2.04 20.82
C SER A 160 -15.69 1.58 19.68
N ILE A 161 -14.72 0.72 20.00
CA ILE A 161 -13.80 0.10 19.03
C ILE A 161 -14.58 -0.63 17.93
N GLU A 162 -15.63 -1.39 18.28
CA GLU A 162 -16.47 -2.10 17.32
C GLU A 162 -17.16 -1.12 16.37
N LYS A 163 -17.62 0.03 16.89
CA LYS A 163 -18.24 1.06 16.07
C LYS A 163 -17.23 1.74 15.15
N ILE A 164 -15.99 1.97 15.61
CA ILE A 164 -14.90 2.48 14.76
C ILE A 164 -14.65 1.53 13.59
N VAL A 165 -14.57 0.23 13.85
CA VAL A 165 -14.37 -0.79 12.81
C VAL A 165 -15.54 -0.83 11.83
N GLU A 166 -16.78 -0.78 12.33
CA GLU A 166 -17.99 -0.72 11.49
C GLU A 166 -17.97 0.52 10.57
N ILE A 167 -17.59 1.68 11.10
CA ILE A 167 -17.47 2.92 10.32
C ILE A 167 -16.40 2.76 9.24
N HIS A 168 -15.22 2.20 9.55
CA HIS A 168 -14.15 2.00 8.57
C HIS A 168 -14.52 0.98 7.49
N GLN A 169 -15.22 -0.09 7.84
CA GLN A 169 -15.78 -1.03 6.86
C GLN A 169 -16.78 -0.35 5.93
N PHE A 170 -17.64 0.52 6.46
CA PHE A 170 -18.55 1.33 5.66
C PHE A 170 -17.80 2.31 4.75
N MET A 171 -16.76 2.99 5.26
CA MET A 171 -15.90 3.86 4.46
C MET A 171 -15.22 3.11 3.32
N VAL A 172 -14.78 1.87 3.52
CA VAL A 172 -14.23 1.03 2.45
C VAL A 172 -15.27 0.82 1.33
N VAL A 173 -16.52 0.51 1.70
CA VAL A 173 -17.61 0.31 0.72
C VAL A 173 -17.91 1.59 -0.05
N GLU A 174 -17.97 2.74 0.62
CA GLU A 174 -18.22 4.02 -0.06
C GLU A 174 -17.04 4.47 -0.93
N MET A 175 -15.80 4.31 -0.44
CA MET A 175 -14.59 4.61 -1.21
C MET A 175 -14.49 3.74 -2.46
N GLN A 176 -14.89 2.46 -2.39
CA GLN A 176 -14.94 1.59 -3.55
C GLN A 176 -15.93 2.11 -4.61
N LYS A 177 -17.08 2.65 -4.20
CA LYS A 177 -18.03 3.28 -5.13
C LYS A 177 -17.43 4.53 -5.77
N VAL A 178 -16.78 5.38 -4.97
CA VAL A 178 -16.09 6.58 -5.46
C VAL A 178 -15.04 6.20 -6.50
N LEU A 179 -14.19 5.21 -6.22
CA LEU A 179 -13.19 4.74 -7.16
C LEU A 179 -13.83 4.19 -8.45
N THR A 180 -14.88 3.37 -8.34
CA THR A 180 -15.59 2.83 -9.50
C THR A 180 -16.23 3.93 -10.35
N GLU A 181 -16.89 4.92 -9.75
CA GLU A 181 -17.46 6.06 -10.47
C GLU A 181 -16.36 6.91 -11.11
N PHE A 182 -15.25 7.15 -10.41
CA PHE A 182 -14.12 7.93 -10.93
C PHE A 182 -13.49 7.26 -12.15
N LEU A 183 -13.22 5.96 -12.08
CA LEU A 183 -12.64 5.19 -13.19
C LEU A 183 -13.58 5.10 -14.41
N ALA A 184 -14.89 5.24 -14.20
CA ALA A 184 -15.87 5.29 -15.27
C ALA A 184 -15.95 6.66 -15.98
N LEU A 185 -15.34 7.71 -15.42
CA LEU A 185 -15.19 8.99 -16.10
C LEU A 185 -14.23 8.86 -17.28
N ASP A 186 -14.47 9.66 -18.32
CA ASP A 186 -13.54 9.76 -19.44
C ASP A 186 -12.16 10.26 -18.95
N GLN A 187 -11.14 9.96 -19.74
CA GLN A 187 -9.75 10.22 -19.36
C GLN A 187 -9.45 11.72 -19.25
N GLU A 188 -10.07 12.55 -20.08
CA GLU A 188 -9.88 14.01 -20.06
C GLU A 188 -10.45 14.59 -18.77
N THR A 189 -11.66 14.17 -18.38
CA THR A 189 -12.27 14.57 -17.11
C THR A 189 -11.39 14.12 -15.93
N ARG A 190 -10.92 12.87 -15.89
CA ARG A 190 -10.05 12.40 -14.79
C ARG A 190 -8.77 13.22 -14.66
N ARG A 191 -8.14 13.56 -15.78
CA ARG A 191 -6.89 14.36 -15.82
C ARG A 191 -7.09 15.83 -15.45
N SER A 192 -8.33 16.31 -15.37
CA SER A 192 -8.61 17.67 -14.89
C SER A 192 -8.50 17.83 -13.37
N PHE A 193 -8.34 16.72 -12.64
CA PHE A 193 -8.15 16.71 -11.19
C PHE A 193 -6.65 16.70 -10.86
N SER A 194 -6.22 17.57 -9.94
CA SER A 194 -4.93 17.36 -9.24
C SER A 194 -5.04 16.18 -8.26
N ASN A 195 -3.90 15.69 -7.74
CA ASN A 195 -3.91 14.64 -6.73
C ASN A 195 -4.70 15.10 -5.50
N LYS A 196 -4.44 16.31 -5.02
CA LYS A 196 -5.14 16.86 -3.86
C LYS A 196 -6.61 17.08 -4.11
N ALA A 197 -6.99 17.51 -5.31
CA ALA A 197 -8.38 17.63 -5.71
C ALA A 197 -9.11 16.28 -5.69
N CYS A 198 -8.46 15.22 -6.16
CA CYS A 198 -9.00 13.85 -6.08
C CYS A 198 -9.20 13.41 -4.62
N GLU A 199 -8.18 13.56 -3.79
CA GLU A 199 -8.21 13.16 -2.38
C GLU A 199 -9.32 13.89 -1.62
N THR A 200 -9.36 15.22 -1.72
CA THR A 200 -10.35 16.06 -1.02
C THR A 200 -11.77 15.80 -1.50
N THR A 201 -11.96 15.53 -2.79
CA THR A 201 -13.28 15.17 -3.34
C THR A 201 -13.75 13.81 -2.83
N ALA A 202 -12.87 12.82 -2.77
CA ALA A 202 -13.18 11.51 -2.21
C ALA A 202 -13.46 11.57 -0.71
N GLU A 203 -12.65 12.33 0.04
CA GLU A 203 -12.85 12.58 1.47
C GLU A 203 -14.21 13.21 1.73
N LEU A 204 -14.59 14.23 0.94
CA LEU A 204 -15.92 14.85 1.03
C LEU A 204 -17.04 13.83 0.80
N LEU A 205 -16.95 13.03 -0.27
CA LEU A 205 -18.00 12.06 -0.63
C LEU A 205 -18.19 11.01 0.45
N VAL A 206 -17.09 10.42 0.94
CA VAL A 206 -17.14 9.43 2.02
C VAL A 206 -17.65 10.06 3.31
N SER A 207 -17.19 11.27 3.66
CA SER A 207 -17.63 11.96 4.87
C SER A 207 -19.11 12.30 4.85
N VAL A 208 -19.62 12.79 3.73
CA VAL A 208 -21.06 13.00 3.53
C VAL A 208 -21.82 11.70 3.72
N ALA A 209 -21.35 10.58 3.17
CA ALA A 209 -22.00 9.29 3.29
C ALA A 209 -22.01 8.76 4.74
N VAL A 210 -20.88 8.87 5.45
CA VAL A 210 -20.76 8.47 6.87
C VAL A 210 -21.74 9.27 7.71
N GLU A 211 -21.76 10.59 7.59
CA GLU A 211 -22.66 11.44 8.38
C GLU A 211 -24.13 11.14 8.05
N GLN A 212 -24.42 10.93 6.77
CA GLN A 212 -25.76 10.64 6.27
C GLN A 212 -26.33 9.28 6.68
N GLN A 213 -25.49 8.26 6.87
CA GLN A 213 -25.92 6.89 7.15
C GLN A 213 -25.71 6.48 8.60
N LEU A 214 -24.63 6.95 9.22
CA LEU A 214 -24.22 6.56 10.56
C LEU A 214 -24.47 7.66 11.60
N GLY A 215 -24.75 8.90 11.17
CA GLY A 215 -25.07 10.00 12.07
C GLY A 215 -23.89 10.45 12.94
N VAL A 216 -22.67 10.18 12.50
CA VAL A 216 -21.42 10.55 13.18
C VAL A 216 -20.61 11.48 12.28
N HIS A 217 -19.89 12.44 12.87
CA HIS A 217 -18.97 13.30 12.13
C HIS A 217 -17.60 12.63 12.03
N CYS A 218 -16.92 12.76 10.89
CA CYS A 218 -15.60 12.16 10.68
C CYS A 218 -14.57 12.65 11.71
N GLU A 219 -14.61 13.94 12.09
CA GLU A 219 -13.71 14.51 13.10
C GLU A 219 -13.84 13.80 14.46
N ASP A 220 -15.07 13.43 14.87
CA ASP A 220 -15.32 12.69 16.11
C ASP A 220 -14.79 11.25 16.02
N VAL A 221 -14.87 10.64 14.83
CA VAL A 221 -14.34 9.30 14.56
C VAL A 221 -12.81 9.31 14.58
N GLU A 222 -12.16 10.29 13.93
CA GLU A 222 -10.70 10.45 13.96
C GLU A 222 -10.20 10.65 15.40
N GLN A 223 -10.90 11.47 16.19
CA GLN A 223 -10.61 11.64 17.62
C GLN A 223 -10.77 10.34 18.42
N ALA A 224 -11.77 9.51 18.12
CA ALA A 224 -11.99 8.23 18.77
C ALA A 224 -10.92 7.19 18.39
N VAL A 225 -10.49 7.19 17.12
CA VAL A 225 -9.37 6.34 16.64
C VAL A 225 -8.11 6.66 17.45
N MET A 226 -7.77 7.94 17.62
CA MET A 226 -6.60 8.33 18.42
C MET A 226 -6.71 7.93 19.90
N GLN A 227 -7.91 7.99 20.49
CA GLN A 227 -8.13 7.52 21.87
C GLN A 227 -7.94 6.00 22.03
N HIS A 228 -8.10 5.24 20.94
CA HIS A 228 -8.02 3.78 20.93
C HIS A 228 -6.84 3.25 20.10
N GLU A 229 -5.86 4.10 19.77
CA GLU A 229 -4.79 3.80 18.81
C GLU A 229 -4.04 2.51 19.13
N GLU A 230 -3.61 2.31 20.38
CA GLU A 230 -2.86 1.11 20.80
C GLU A 230 -3.62 -0.20 20.56
N VAL A 231 -4.94 -0.19 20.82
CA VAL A 231 -5.78 -1.37 20.62
C VAL A 231 -6.09 -1.57 19.14
N LEU A 232 -6.38 -0.49 18.43
CA LEU A 232 -6.70 -0.52 16.99
C LEU A 232 -5.50 -0.91 16.14
N ALA A 233 -4.28 -0.51 16.52
CA ALA A 233 -3.04 -0.89 15.84
C ALA A 233 -2.86 -2.41 15.75
N ASN A 234 -3.40 -3.15 16.73
CA ASN A 234 -3.36 -4.60 16.78
C ASN A 234 -4.68 -5.27 16.33
N HIS A 235 -5.67 -4.47 15.90
CA HIS A 235 -6.98 -4.99 15.49
C HIS A 235 -6.97 -5.38 13.99
N PRO A 236 -7.05 -6.68 13.65
CA PRO A 236 -6.80 -7.15 12.28
C PRO A 236 -7.78 -6.56 11.25
N GLU A 237 -9.06 -6.43 11.60
CA GLU A 237 -10.06 -5.85 10.70
C GLU A 237 -9.88 -4.34 10.51
N PHE A 238 -9.36 -3.63 11.52
CA PHE A 238 -9.12 -2.20 11.40
C PHE A 238 -7.92 -1.96 10.48
N ALA A 239 -6.81 -2.66 10.74
CA ALA A 239 -5.62 -2.65 9.88
C ALA A 239 -5.98 -2.97 8.42
N ARG A 240 -6.81 -4.00 8.20
CA ARG A 240 -7.32 -4.35 6.87
C ARG A 240 -8.10 -3.22 6.22
N CYS A 241 -9.02 -2.57 6.94
CA CYS A 241 -9.80 -1.46 6.38
C CYS A 241 -8.91 -0.25 6.04
N THR A 242 -7.99 0.10 6.92
CA THR A 242 -7.00 1.18 6.74
C THR A 242 -6.15 0.95 5.49
N GLU A 243 -5.62 -0.27 5.31
CA GLU A 243 -4.86 -0.65 4.12
C GLU A 243 -5.71 -0.57 2.84
N GLN A 244 -6.95 -1.08 2.87
CA GLN A 244 -7.85 -1.01 1.72
C GLN A 244 -8.18 0.44 1.33
N LEU A 245 -8.42 1.32 2.30
CA LEU A 245 -8.65 2.74 2.08
C LEU A 245 -7.42 3.41 1.46
N ALA A 246 -6.23 3.14 1.99
CA ALA A 246 -4.97 3.67 1.45
C ALA A 246 -4.76 3.24 -0.01
N ASN A 247 -4.93 1.95 -0.31
CA ASN A 247 -4.80 1.39 -1.65
C ASN A 247 -5.80 2.00 -2.65
N MET A 248 -7.07 2.14 -2.25
CA MET A 248 -8.07 2.77 -3.11
C MET A 248 -7.78 4.26 -3.34
N MET A 249 -7.28 4.96 -2.33
CA MET A 249 -6.88 6.35 -2.47
C MET A 249 -5.69 6.49 -3.41
N GLN A 250 -4.67 5.64 -3.31
CA GLN A 250 -3.53 5.61 -4.25
C GLN A 250 -3.99 5.31 -5.67
N HIS A 251 -4.94 4.39 -5.85
CA HIS A 251 -5.53 4.12 -7.16
C HIS A 251 -6.29 5.33 -7.70
N LEU A 252 -7.04 6.04 -6.85
CA LEU A 252 -7.76 7.24 -7.24
C LEU A 252 -6.81 8.34 -7.75
N THR A 253 -5.77 8.67 -6.98
CA THR A 253 -4.82 9.72 -7.36
C THR A 253 -3.97 9.31 -8.56
N GLY A 254 -3.48 8.07 -8.57
CA GLY A 254 -2.79 7.51 -9.73
C GLY A 254 -3.67 7.58 -10.97
N ALA A 255 -4.98 7.30 -10.86
CA ALA A 255 -5.88 7.34 -11.99
C ALA A 255 -6.04 8.73 -12.62
N ALA A 256 -5.81 9.80 -11.88
CA ALA A 256 -5.86 11.18 -12.34
C ALA A 256 -4.57 11.63 -13.07
N GLN A 257 -3.44 10.97 -12.80
CA GLN A 257 -2.15 11.35 -13.38
C GLN A 257 -2.04 10.99 -14.88
N PRO A 258 -1.18 11.68 -15.64
CA PRO A 258 -0.71 11.18 -16.92
C PRO A 258 -0.11 9.78 -16.77
N ARG A 259 -0.26 8.93 -17.78
CA ARG A 259 0.45 7.63 -17.81
C ARG A 259 1.84 7.83 -18.39
N ALA A 260 2.77 6.97 -17.97
CA ALA A 260 3.96 6.71 -18.76
C ALA A 260 3.54 6.37 -20.18
N ASN A 261 4.21 6.97 -21.18
CA ASN A 261 3.91 6.63 -22.55
C ASN A 261 4.23 5.14 -22.79
N LYS A 262 3.57 4.54 -23.78
CA LYS A 262 3.71 3.10 -24.07
C LYS A 262 5.17 2.64 -24.23
N ALA A 263 6.04 3.46 -24.82
CA ALA A 263 7.43 3.08 -25.06
C ALA A 263 8.21 2.94 -23.74
N ASP A 264 8.07 3.93 -22.85
CA ASP A 264 8.68 3.91 -21.52
C ASP A 264 8.11 2.78 -20.67
N PHE A 265 6.79 2.57 -20.70
CA PHE A 265 6.15 1.46 -20.00
C PHE A 265 6.66 0.09 -20.47
N LEU A 266 6.79 -0.12 -21.80
CA LEU A 266 7.38 -1.34 -22.34
C LEU A 266 8.84 -1.52 -21.89
N GLU A 267 9.59 -0.43 -21.77
CA GLU A 267 10.96 -0.47 -21.30
C GLU A 267 11.06 -0.87 -19.83
N VAL A 268 10.19 -0.32 -18.97
CA VAL A 268 10.05 -0.74 -17.56
C VAL A 268 9.74 -2.24 -17.49
N LEU A 269 8.76 -2.74 -18.25
CA LEU A 269 8.41 -4.16 -18.25
C LEU A 269 9.55 -5.06 -18.72
N ARG A 270 10.30 -4.65 -19.75
CA ARG A 270 11.48 -5.40 -20.22
C ARG A 270 12.58 -5.42 -19.16
N ASN A 271 12.85 -4.30 -18.50
CA ASN A 271 13.82 -4.23 -17.40
C ASN A 271 13.42 -5.16 -16.24
N MET A 272 12.15 -5.16 -15.84
CA MET A 272 11.63 -6.07 -14.81
C MET A 272 11.75 -7.55 -15.21
N ALA A 273 11.44 -7.88 -16.47
CA ALA A 273 11.57 -9.23 -17.00
C ALA A 273 13.04 -9.69 -17.02
N ASP A 274 13.95 -8.85 -17.49
CA ASP A 274 15.38 -9.12 -17.53
C ASP A 274 15.95 -9.30 -16.11
N HIS A 275 15.55 -8.46 -15.17
CA HIS A 275 15.98 -8.59 -13.77
C HIS A 275 15.44 -9.88 -13.13
N SER A 276 14.16 -10.20 -13.34
CA SER A 276 13.54 -11.44 -12.85
C SER A 276 14.23 -12.67 -13.43
N GLN A 277 14.59 -12.65 -14.72
CA GLN A 277 15.29 -13.75 -15.37
C GLN A 277 16.71 -13.92 -14.82
N LYS A 278 17.46 -12.82 -14.67
CA LYS A 278 18.81 -12.84 -14.06
C LYS A 278 18.78 -13.38 -12.63
N ALA A 279 17.80 -12.97 -11.82
CA ALA A 279 17.63 -13.45 -10.45
C ALA A 279 17.37 -14.96 -10.41
N LYS A 280 16.54 -15.50 -11.33
CA LYS A 280 16.29 -16.94 -11.45
C LYS A 280 17.56 -17.70 -11.84
N ASP A 281 18.27 -17.24 -12.86
CA ASP A 281 19.48 -17.91 -13.34
C ASP A 281 20.59 -17.87 -12.28
N PHE A 282 20.69 -16.76 -11.55
CA PHE A 282 21.56 -16.62 -10.39
C PHE A 282 21.20 -17.63 -9.29
N ALA A 283 19.93 -17.69 -8.86
CA ALA A 283 19.48 -18.60 -7.81
C ALA A 283 19.71 -20.08 -8.19
N LYS A 284 19.42 -20.46 -9.45
CA LYS A 284 19.69 -21.81 -9.98
C LYS A 284 21.16 -22.17 -9.88
N LYS A 285 22.04 -21.29 -10.36
CA LYS A 285 23.49 -21.50 -10.31
C LYS A 285 23.99 -21.66 -8.88
N VAL A 286 23.59 -20.76 -7.97
CA VAL A 286 23.98 -20.84 -6.56
C VAL A 286 23.46 -22.12 -5.91
N TYR A 287 22.23 -22.54 -6.23
CA TYR A 287 21.67 -23.79 -5.73
C TYR A 287 22.44 -25.02 -6.22
N GLU A 288 22.85 -25.05 -7.49
CA GLU A 288 23.67 -26.12 -8.05
C GLU A 288 25.03 -26.23 -7.36
N GLU A 289 25.71 -25.11 -7.14
CA GLU A 289 26.98 -25.06 -6.43
C GLU A 289 26.84 -25.44 -4.94
N TYR A 290 25.77 -24.99 -4.28
CA TYR A 290 25.44 -25.39 -2.91
C TYR A 290 25.23 -26.91 -2.82
N ARG A 291 24.45 -27.49 -3.73
CA ARG A 291 24.23 -28.94 -3.78
C ARG A 291 25.47 -29.73 -4.12
N ALA A 292 26.36 -29.19 -4.95
CA ALA A 292 27.66 -29.76 -5.27
C ALA A 292 28.67 -29.60 -4.12
N LYS A 293 28.31 -28.89 -3.03
CA LYS A 293 29.18 -28.54 -1.91
C LYS A 293 30.40 -27.70 -2.32
N THR A 294 30.30 -26.98 -3.43
CA THR A 294 31.33 -26.05 -3.91
C THR A 294 31.06 -24.61 -3.47
N CYS A 295 29.87 -24.33 -2.94
CA CYS A 295 29.49 -23.04 -2.37
C CYS A 295 28.85 -23.27 -0.98
N PRO A 296 29.55 -22.98 0.14
CA PRO A 296 28.94 -23.05 1.46
C PRO A 296 27.85 -21.99 1.61
N VAL A 297 26.91 -22.20 2.52
CA VAL A 297 25.74 -21.30 2.70
C VAL A 297 26.12 -19.86 3.04
N SER A 298 27.26 -19.63 3.71
CA SER A 298 27.81 -18.29 3.97
C SER A 298 28.23 -17.56 2.70
N ASP A 299 28.72 -18.30 1.70
CA ASP A 299 29.17 -17.74 0.42
C ASP A 299 27.98 -17.49 -0.48
N ALA A 300 26.98 -18.38 -0.43
CA ALA A 300 25.69 -18.14 -1.05
C ALA A 300 25.07 -16.84 -0.53
N TYR A 301 25.02 -16.65 0.80
CA TYR A 301 24.45 -15.43 1.41
C TYR A 301 25.17 -14.15 0.92
N ARG A 302 26.51 -14.14 0.96
CA ARG A 302 27.30 -13.00 0.47
C ARG A 302 27.01 -12.67 -1.00
N ARG A 303 26.90 -13.70 -1.84
CA ARG A 303 26.53 -13.49 -3.26
C ARG A 303 25.13 -12.93 -3.43
N PHE A 304 24.17 -13.28 -2.56
CA PHE A 304 22.85 -12.67 -2.58
C PHE A 304 22.92 -11.20 -2.12
N GLU A 305 23.77 -10.85 -1.15
CA GLU A 305 24.03 -9.45 -0.80
C GLU A 305 24.64 -8.67 -1.97
N ASP A 306 25.66 -9.23 -2.63
CA ASP A 306 26.31 -8.62 -3.79
C ASP A 306 25.31 -8.45 -4.93
N PHE A 307 24.51 -9.48 -5.24
CA PHE A 307 23.48 -9.41 -6.28
C PHE A 307 22.40 -8.37 -5.97
N ALA A 308 21.98 -8.23 -4.71
CA ALA A 308 21.02 -7.22 -4.28
C ALA A 308 21.62 -5.80 -4.36
N ALA A 309 22.90 -5.64 -4.06
CA ALA A 309 23.61 -4.36 -4.19
C ALA A 309 23.89 -3.96 -5.66
N GLU A 310 24.04 -4.96 -6.54
CA GLU A 310 24.23 -4.78 -7.98
C GLU A 310 22.93 -4.59 -8.77
N ALA A 311 21.76 -4.53 -8.09
CA ALA A 311 20.49 -4.27 -8.74
C ALA A 311 20.66 -3.03 -9.66
N PRO A 312 20.52 -3.20 -10.99
CA PRO A 312 20.85 -2.12 -11.91
C PRO A 312 19.98 -0.92 -11.54
N PRO A 313 20.56 0.28 -11.42
CA PRO A 313 19.74 1.46 -11.21
C PRO A 313 18.68 1.50 -12.32
N ALA A 314 17.46 1.88 -11.97
CA ALA A 314 16.45 2.17 -12.97
C ALA A 314 17.11 2.99 -14.08
N LYS A 315 16.91 2.55 -15.33
CA LYS A 315 17.62 3.15 -16.46
C LYS A 315 17.41 4.66 -16.41
N GLU A 316 18.49 5.42 -16.48
CA GLU A 316 18.46 6.88 -16.25
C GLU A 316 17.37 7.53 -17.13
N GLY A 317 16.37 8.14 -16.50
CA GLY A 317 15.21 8.75 -17.17
C GLY A 317 13.92 7.93 -17.19
N LEU A 318 13.94 6.66 -16.76
CA LEU A 318 12.72 5.90 -16.50
C LEU A 318 12.24 6.13 -15.07
N GLU A 319 11.01 6.57 -14.92
CA GLU A 319 10.35 6.68 -13.62
C GLU A 319 10.05 5.28 -13.07
N ASP A 320 10.31 5.08 -11.78
CA ASP A 320 9.89 3.87 -11.07
C ASP A 320 8.38 3.91 -10.89
N LEU A 321 7.68 3.10 -11.68
CA LEU A 321 6.22 2.99 -11.59
C LEU A 321 5.84 2.18 -10.35
N THR A 322 4.98 2.76 -9.52
CA THR A 322 4.35 2.06 -8.40
C THR A 322 3.49 0.89 -8.90
N PRO A 323 3.15 -0.11 -8.06
CA PRO A 323 2.27 -1.22 -8.47
C PRO A 323 0.92 -0.76 -9.06
N VAL A 324 0.38 0.34 -8.53
CA VAL A 324 -0.85 0.98 -9.02
C VAL A 324 -0.64 1.58 -10.41
N GLU A 325 0.45 2.31 -10.62
CA GLU A 325 0.76 2.92 -11.92
C GLU A 325 1.06 1.86 -12.98
N LEU A 326 1.77 0.78 -12.61
CA LEU A 326 1.98 -0.39 -13.47
C LEU A 326 0.65 -0.99 -13.92
N GLN A 327 -0.28 -1.22 -12.99
CA GLN A 327 -1.60 -1.74 -13.30
C GLN A 327 -2.41 -0.80 -14.19
N LEU A 328 -2.40 0.50 -13.88
CA LEU A 328 -3.10 1.52 -14.67
C LEU A 328 -2.54 1.66 -16.09
N CYS A 329 -1.23 1.58 -16.27
CA CYS A 329 -0.59 1.57 -17.59
C CYS A 329 -0.92 0.28 -18.34
N TYR A 330 -0.93 -0.87 -17.66
CA TYR A 330 -1.36 -2.11 -18.26
C TYR A 330 -2.81 -2.03 -18.74
N ASP A 331 -3.73 -1.56 -17.91
CA ASP A 331 -5.14 -1.44 -18.29
C ASP A 331 -5.35 -0.51 -19.51
N GLU A 332 -4.53 0.54 -19.65
CA GLU A 332 -4.56 1.43 -20.82
C GLU A 332 -4.03 0.74 -22.09
N TYR A 333 -2.97 -0.08 -21.97
CA TYR A 333 -2.28 -0.65 -23.12
C TYR A 333 -2.50 -2.16 -23.34
N ARG A 334 -3.36 -2.82 -22.55
CA ARG A 334 -3.55 -4.28 -22.56
C ARG A 334 -4.04 -4.86 -23.88
N GLU A 335 -4.68 -4.06 -24.72
CA GLU A 335 -5.13 -4.53 -26.04
C GLU A 335 -3.94 -4.75 -26.98
N ASP A 336 -2.79 -4.12 -26.69
CA ASP A 336 -1.57 -4.27 -27.44
C ASP A 336 -0.88 -5.62 -27.14
N PRO A 337 -0.62 -6.46 -28.16
CA PRO A 337 -0.02 -7.79 -27.95
C PRO A 337 1.42 -7.73 -27.43
N GLU A 338 2.17 -6.68 -27.74
CA GLU A 338 3.53 -6.52 -27.24
C GLU A 338 3.52 -6.24 -25.73
N VAL A 339 2.60 -5.39 -25.27
CA VAL A 339 2.43 -5.08 -23.85
C VAL A 339 1.98 -6.31 -23.07
N ARG A 340 1.00 -7.08 -23.56
CA ARG A 340 0.60 -8.34 -22.91
C ARG A 340 1.75 -9.33 -22.78
N SER A 341 2.56 -9.46 -23.84
CA SER A 341 3.73 -10.33 -23.83
C SER A 341 4.79 -9.85 -22.82
N ALA A 342 5.11 -8.55 -22.81
CA ALA A 342 6.07 -7.96 -21.88
C ALA A 342 5.58 -8.08 -20.42
N TRP A 343 4.32 -7.77 -20.15
CA TRP A 343 3.69 -7.88 -18.84
C TRP A 343 3.75 -9.31 -18.30
N SER A 344 3.42 -10.30 -19.13
CA SER A 344 3.51 -11.70 -18.75
C SER A 344 4.95 -12.16 -18.47
N LYS A 345 5.94 -11.67 -19.22
CA LYS A 345 7.36 -11.99 -19.01
C LYS A 345 7.94 -11.31 -17.76
N ALA A 346 7.48 -10.11 -17.46
CA ALA A 346 7.89 -9.34 -16.29
C ALA A 346 7.43 -9.97 -14.97
N GLY A 347 6.48 -10.91 -15.01
CA GLY A 347 5.97 -11.58 -13.81
C GLY A 347 5.10 -10.69 -12.92
N VAL A 348 4.80 -9.45 -13.35
CA VAL A 348 4.03 -8.46 -12.57
C VAL A 348 2.68 -9.01 -12.14
N GLU A 349 2.00 -9.71 -13.05
CA GLU A 349 0.72 -10.35 -12.77
C GLU A 349 0.81 -11.37 -11.65
N ASN A 350 1.88 -12.18 -11.59
CA ASN A 350 2.04 -13.17 -10.53
C ASN A 350 2.28 -12.49 -9.19
N SER A 351 3.04 -11.39 -9.17
CA SER A 351 3.26 -10.59 -7.96
C SER A 351 1.95 -9.96 -7.47
N LEU A 352 1.16 -9.36 -8.36
CA LEU A 352 -0.14 -8.76 -8.03
C LEU A 352 -1.16 -9.81 -7.58
N LEU A 353 -1.15 -10.98 -8.23
CA LEU A 353 -2.00 -12.10 -7.89
C LEU A 353 -1.63 -12.67 -6.52
N MET A 354 -0.33 -12.82 -6.21
CA MET A 354 0.14 -13.23 -4.89
C MET A 354 -0.27 -12.24 -3.81
N ALA A 355 -0.12 -10.94 -4.05
CA ALA A 355 -0.61 -9.90 -3.14
C ALA A 355 -2.12 -10.06 -2.89
N SER A 356 -2.90 -10.23 -3.96
CA SER A 356 -4.35 -10.42 -3.88
C SER A 356 -4.76 -11.71 -3.16
N CYS A 357 -4.02 -12.81 -3.36
CA CYS A 357 -4.28 -14.10 -2.72
C CYS A 357 -3.98 -14.05 -1.22
N VAL A 358 -2.90 -13.39 -0.79
CA VAL A 358 -2.61 -13.17 0.64
C VAL A 358 -3.77 -12.42 1.30
N THR A 359 -4.28 -11.37 0.65
CA THR A 359 -5.46 -10.64 1.14
C THR A 359 -6.74 -11.47 1.12
N SER A 360 -6.91 -12.39 0.17
CA SER A 360 -8.13 -13.19 -0.01
C SER A 360 -8.18 -14.43 0.90
N LEU A 361 -7.04 -15.04 1.23
CA LEU A 361 -6.96 -16.15 2.19
C LEU A 361 -7.47 -15.74 3.57
N LEU A 362 -7.32 -14.46 3.93
CA LEU A 362 -7.91 -13.90 5.15
C LEU A 362 -9.44 -13.80 5.10
N LYS A 363 -10.04 -13.82 3.90
CA LYS A 363 -11.49 -13.64 3.69
C LYS A 363 -12.27 -14.95 3.53
N ASN A 364 -11.61 -16.12 3.50
CA ASN A 364 -12.22 -17.42 3.18
C ASN A 364 -13.02 -17.41 1.84
N ASP A 365 -12.74 -16.49 0.93
CA ASP A 365 -13.42 -16.38 -0.37
C ASP A 365 -12.59 -17.07 -1.46
N ALA A 366 -13.06 -18.22 -1.95
CA ALA A 366 -12.28 -19.14 -2.77
C ALA A 366 -12.35 -18.87 -4.29
N THR A 367 -12.90 -17.73 -4.73
CA THR A 367 -13.16 -17.46 -6.16
C THR A 367 -12.47 -16.20 -6.64
N THR A 368 -11.15 -16.25 -6.81
CA THR A 368 -10.43 -15.26 -7.62
C THR A 368 -10.45 -15.72 -9.08
N PRO A 369 -11.12 -15.02 -10.00
CA PRO A 369 -11.11 -15.38 -11.41
C PRO A 369 -9.70 -15.25 -11.98
N LEU A 370 -9.22 -16.31 -12.62
CA LEU A 370 -7.94 -16.29 -13.34
C LEU A 370 -8.16 -15.75 -14.76
N PRO A 371 -7.17 -15.03 -15.34
CA PRO A 371 -7.20 -14.60 -16.72
C PRO A 371 -7.37 -15.80 -17.69
N GLU A 372 -8.30 -15.69 -18.65
CA GLU A 372 -8.65 -16.79 -19.58
C GLU A 372 -7.48 -17.25 -20.46
N ASP A 373 -6.51 -16.37 -20.72
CA ASP A 373 -5.38 -16.61 -21.62
C ASP A 373 -4.30 -17.52 -21.01
N LYS A 374 -4.33 -17.78 -19.69
CA LYS A 374 -3.31 -18.60 -19.01
C LYS A 374 -3.85 -19.96 -18.61
N LYS A 375 -4.01 -20.84 -19.61
CA LYS A 375 -3.98 -22.29 -19.38
C LYS A 375 -2.53 -22.71 -19.09
N GLY A 376 -2.08 -22.42 -17.87
CA GLY A 376 -0.84 -23.00 -17.33
C GLY A 376 -0.84 -24.52 -17.47
N LYS A 377 0.34 -25.14 -17.34
CA LYS A 377 0.46 -26.60 -17.34
C LYS A 377 -0.53 -27.18 -16.31
N LYS A 378 -1.49 -27.98 -16.78
CA LYS A 378 -2.49 -28.62 -15.90
C LYS A 378 -1.75 -29.56 -14.96
N MET A 379 -1.65 -29.19 -13.68
CA MET A 379 -1.06 -30.00 -12.64
C MET A 379 -2.15 -30.57 -11.75
N LYS A 380 -1.94 -31.80 -11.27
CA LYS A 380 -2.83 -32.41 -10.29
C LYS A 380 -2.57 -31.79 -8.91
N PRO A 381 -3.60 -31.62 -8.05
CA PRO A 381 -3.40 -31.17 -6.68
C PRO A 381 -2.33 -31.98 -5.91
N SER A 382 -2.24 -33.30 -6.16
CA SER A 382 -1.22 -34.16 -5.54
C SER A 382 0.21 -33.79 -5.94
N GLU A 383 0.44 -33.42 -7.20
CA GLU A 383 1.76 -32.99 -7.69
C GLU A 383 2.15 -31.65 -7.03
N ILE A 384 1.18 -30.73 -6.89
CA ILE A 384 1.38 -29.45 -6.21
C ILE A 384 1.73 -29.66 -4.73
N VAL A 385 1.07 -30.60 -4.04
CA VAL A 385 1.40 -30.97 -2.66
C VAL A 385 2.84 -31.48 -2.55
N GLU A 386 3.27 -32.37 -3.46
CA GLU A 386 4.64 -32.91 -3.46
C GLU A 386 5.71 -31.85 -3.75
N MET A 387 5.40 -30.87 -4.61
CA MET A 387 6.28 -29.72 -4.86
C MET A 387 6.37 -28.81 -3.63
N GLN A 388 5.25 -28.54 -2.96
CA GLN A 388 5.18 -27.73 -1.74
C GLN A 388 5.96 -28.37 -0.59
N GLU A 389 5.81 -29.67 -0.37
CA GLU A 389 6.57 -30.41 0.65
C GLU A 389 8.07 -30.40 0.36
N LEU A 390 8.48 -30.59 -0.90
CA LEU A 390 9.89 -30.47 -1.27
C LEU A 390 10.43 -29.07 -0.98
N MET A 391 9.67 -28.02 -1.30
CA MET A 391 10.08 -26.64 -1.02
C MET A 391 10.34 -26.46 0.47
N VAL A 392 9.43 -26.94 1.33
CA VAL A 392 9.57 -26.88 2.80
C VAL A 392 10.80 -27.65 3.28
N ASP A 393 11.03 -28.85 2.76
CA ASP A 393 12.20 -29.67 3.12
C ASP A 393 13.52 -29.00 2.76
N GLU A 394 13.58 -28.30 1.62
CA GLU A 394 14.76 -27.53 1.21
C GLU A 394 14.91 -26.26 2.04
N MET A 395 13.82 -25.50 2.25
CA MET A 395 13.83 -24.30 3.09
C MET A 395 14.31 -24.61 4.51
N LYS A 396 13.86 -25.73 5.09
CA LYS A 396 14.30 -26.18 6.42
C LYS A 396 15.80 -26.44 6.44
N ARG A 397 16.31 -27.21 5.50
CA ARG A 397 17.75 -27.53 5.40
C ARG A 397 18.61 -26.28 5.20
N LEU A 398 18.17 -25.37 4.33
CA LEU A 398 18.85 -24.10 4.08
C LEU A 398 18.82 -23.21 5.32
N SER A 399 17.66 -23.05 5.97
CA SER A 399 17.51 -22.25 7.19
C SER A 399 18.38 -22.76 8.35
N GLU A 400 18.47 -24.07 8.56
CA GLU A 400 19.34 -24.66 9.60
C GLU A 400 20.82 -24.38 9.30
N ALA A 401 21.23 -24.55 8.04
CA ALA A 401 22.59 -24.24 7.60
C ALA A 401 22.89 -22.74 7.73
N SER A 402 21.97 -21.87 7.32
CA SER A 402 22.07 -20.42 7.45
C SER A 402 22.19 -19.97 8.90
N SER A 403 21.36 -20.53 9.80
CA SER A 403 21.45 -20.22 11.24
C SER A 403 22.81 -20.60 11.83
N ALA A 404 23.35 -21.78 11.46
CA ALA A 404 24.67 -22.20 11.91
C ALA A 404 25.79 -21.29 11.36
N ALA A 405 25.69 -20.89 10.08
CA ALA A 405 26.67 -19.99 9.46
C ALA A 405 26.59 -18.56 10.00
N ALA A 406 25.39 -18.04 10.25
CA ALA A 406 25.17 -16.72 10.84
C ALA A 406 25.79 -16.63 12.24
N LYS A 407 25.60 -17.66 13.08
CA LYS A 407 26.23 -17.74 14.42
C LYS A 407 27.76 -17.78 14.39
N ALA A 408 28.34 -18.26 13.28
CA ALA A 408 29.78 -18.30 13.08
C ALA A 408 30.33 -17.04 12.38
N SER A 409 29.45 -16.18 11.87
CA SER A 409 29.81 -14.95 11.18
C SER A 409 30.21 -13.85 12.16
N ALA A 410 31.18 -13.02 11.78
CA ALA A 410 31.52 -11.82 12.53
C ALA A 410 30.53 -10.67 12.28
N SER A 411 29.82 -10.70 11.14
CA SER A 411 28.86 -9.67 10.74
C SER A 411 27.44 -10.22 10.82
N PRO A 412 26.47 -9.43 11.33
CA PRO A 412 25.07 -9.83 11.36
C PRO A 412 24.52 -9.95 9.94
N TRP A 413 23.67 -10.96 9.73
CA TRP A 413 23.01 -11.15 8.44
C TRP A 413 21.76 -10.29 8.37
N ARG A 414 21.51 -9.66 7.23
CA ARG A 414 20.26 -8.97 6.92
C ARG A 414 19.15 -10.00 6.72
N ALA A 415 18.08 -9.89 7.51
CA ALA A 415 16.95 -10.81 7.49
C ALA A 415 16.33 -10.94 6.09
N GLU A 416 16.14 -9.82 5.39
CA GLU A 416 15.58 -9.76 4.04
C GLU A 416 16.39 -10.59 3.04
N THR A 417 17.70 -10.37 2.99
CA THR A 417 18.60 -11.12 2.10
C THR A 417 18.63 -12.61 2.45
N ALA A 418 18.64 -12.95 3.74
CA ALA A 418 18.65 -14.34 4.18
C ALA A 418 17.34 -15.07 3.80
N MET A 419 16.19 -14.42 3.99
CA MET A 419 14.88 -14.94 3.59
C MET A 419 14.81 -15.14 2.07
N GLN A 420 15.23 -14.13 1.29
CA GLN A 420 15.25 -14.19 -0.17
C GLN A 420 16.13 -15.34 -0.68
N MET A 421 17.33 -15.51 -0.09
CA MET A 421 18.22 -16.62 -0.41
C MET A 421 17.55 -17.98 -0.15
N VAL A 422 17.02 -18.20 1.07
CA VAL A 422 16.41 -19.47 1.44
C VAL A 422 15.23 -19.82 0.51
N GLN A 423 14.35 -18.86 0.24
CA GLN A 423 13.20 -19.06 -0.65
C GLN A 423 13.62 -19.31 -2.11
N SER A 424 14.59 -18.55 -2.62
CA SER A 424 15.05 -18.66 -4.01
C SER A 424 15.77 -19.97 -4.28
N LEU A 425 16.61 -20.44 -3.35
CA LEU A 425 17.32 -21.72 -3.47
C LEU A 425 16.37 -22.92 -3.32
N ALA A 426 15.38 -22.84 -2.43
CA ALA A 426 14.34 -23.87 -2.33
C ALA A 426 13.47 -23.93 -3.59
N SER A 427 13.15 -22.77 -4.17
CA SER A 427 12.43 -22.66 -5.44
C SER A 427 13.21 -23.28 -6.60
N ALA A 428 14.53 -23.01 -6.69
CA ALA A 428 15.42 -23.63 -7.66
C ALA A 428 15.50 -25.17 -7.50
N ALA A 429 15.35 -25.67 -6.28
CA ALA A 429 15.30 -27.10 -6.02
C ALA A 429 14.04 -27.78 -6.60
N VAL A 430 12.88 -27.14 -6.41
CA VAL A 430 11.60 -27.59 -6.99
C VAL A 430 11.68 -27.59 -8.50
N GLU A 431 12.16 -26.49 -9.10
CA GLU A 431 12.29 -26.38 -10.55
C GLU A 431 13.25 -27.42 -11.12
N ARG A 432 14.39 -27.67 -10.45
CA ARG A 432 15.33 -28.72 -10.86
C ARG A 432 14.70 -30.12 -10.85
N ARG A 433 13.83 -30.43 -9.88
CA ARG A 433 13.24 -31.78 -9.75
C ARG A 433 12.04 -31.98 -10.67
N TYR A 434 11.19 -30.97 -10.81
CA TYR A 434 9.90 -31.11 -11.50
C TYR A 434 9.85 -30.42 -12.87
N GLY A 435 10.84 -29.60 -13.21
CA GLY A 435 10.81 -28.76 -14.41
C GLY A 435 9.62 -27.79 -14.39
N VAL A 436 9.28 -27.30 -13.21
CA VAL A 436 8.15 -26.38 -12.96
C VAL A 436 8.71 -25.13 -12.31
N SER A 437 8.52 -23.98 -12.94
CA SER A 437 8.97 -22.72 -12.36
C SER A 437 8.13 -22.32 -11.14
N PRO A 438 8.64 -21.45 -10.24
CA PRO A 438 7.88 -20.95 -9.10
C PRO A 438 6.57 -20.26 -9.52
N GLU A 439 6.58 -19.56 -10.65
CA GLU A 439 5.39 -18.92 -11.22
C GLU A 439 4.36 -19.93 -11.70
N GLU A 440 4.80 -20.97 -12.40
CA GLU A 440 3.91 -22.04 -12.87
C GLU A 440 3.28 -22.79 -11.69
N MET A 441 4.06 -23.06 -10.65
CA MET A 441 3.57 -23.66 -9.40
C MET A 441 2.55 -22.74 -8.70
N THR A 442 2.81 -21.44 -8.65
CA THR A 442 1.89 -20.44 -8.07
C THR A 442 0.55 -20.41 -8.81
N ILE A 443 0.59 -20.30 -10.14
CA ILE A 443 -0.61 -20.32 -10.99
C ILE A 443 -1.39 -21.63 -10.80
N ALA A 444 -0.69 -22.77 -10.78
CA ALA A 444 -1.31 -24.08 -10.56
C ALA A 444 -1.93 -24.19 -9.15
N GLY A 445 -1.28 -23.63 -8.14
CA GLY A 445 -1.79 -23.54 -6.77
C GLY A 445 -3.12 -22.79 -6.70
N ILE A 446 -3.21 -21.65 -7.39
CA ILE A 446 -4.42 -20.83 -7.43
C ILE A 446 -5.55 -21.54 -8.19
N GLN A 447 -5.25 -22.15 -9.34
CA GLN A 447 -6.21 -22.95 -10.11
C GLN A 447 -6.81 -24.11 -9.30
N ASN A 448 -6.03 -24.66 -8.37
CA ASN A 448 -6.43 -25.79 -7.54
C ASN A 448 -6.73 -25.41 -6.08
N ALA A 449 -6.86 -24.11 -5.76
CA ALA A 449 -6.99 -23.63 -4.39
C ALA A 449 -8.11 -24.32 -3.60
N PRO A 450 -9.34 -24.52 -4.13
CA PRO A 450 -10.41 -25.20 -3.39
C PRO A 450 -10.10 -26.66 -3.02
N ALA A 451 -9.28 -27.34 -3.83
CA ALA A 451 -8.84 -28.71 -3.56
C ALA A 451 -7.66 -28.75 -2.60
N LEU A 452 -6.70 -27.83 -2.75
CA LEU A 452 -5.50 -27.73 -1.93
C LEU A 452 -5.83 -27.29 -0.49
N GLN A 453 -6.77 -26.37 -0.29
CA GLN A 453 -7.23 -25.93 1.04
C GLN A 453 -7.86 -27.08 1.86
N LYS A 454 -8.38 -28.12 1.20
CA LYS A 454 -8.93 -29.32 1.86
C LYS A 454 -7.88 -30.41 2.07
N ASN A 455 -6.66 -30.23 1.56
CA ASN A 455 -5.60 -31.21 1.66
C ASN A 455 -4.71 -30.89 2.87
N GLU A 456 -4.81 -31.69 3.94
CA GLU A 456 -4.07 -31.49 5.19
C GLU A 456 -2.55 -31.43 5.01
N ARG A 457 -1.99 -32.19 4.06
CA ARG A 457 -0.55 -32.16 3.77
C ARG A 457 -0.13 -30.82 3.20
N PHE A 458 -0.91 -30.27 2.27
CA PHE A 458 -0.65 -28.97 1.69
C PHE A 458 -0.73 -27.86 2.76
N VAL A 459 -1.81 -27.84 3.54
CA VAL A 459 -2.00 -26.85 4.62
C VAL A 459 -0.83 -26.89 5.61
N ARG A 460 -0.47 -28.09 6.09
CA ARG A 460 0.66 -28.27 7.01
C ARG A 460 1.99 -27.83 6.40
N ALA A 461 2.22 -28.10 5.12
CA ALA A 461 3.42 -27.64 4.42
C ALA A 461 3.45 -26.11 4.29
N THR A 462 2.33 -25.47 3.99
CA THR A 462 2.22 -23.99 3.96
C THR A 462 2.46 -23.36 5.33
N GLU A 463 1.87 -23.91 6.40
CA GLU A 463 2.14 -23.47 7.78
C GLU A 463 3.64 -23.60 8.11
N LYS A 464 4.25 -24.74 7.75
CA LYS A 464 5.67 -24.97 8.00
C LYS A 464 6.58 -24.03 7.22
N GLN A 465 6.21 -23.70 5.97
CA GLN A 465 6.92 -22.67 5.19
C GLN A 465 6.92 -21.33 5.93
N HIS A 466 5.78 -20.91 6.47
CA HIS A 466 5.66 -19.65 7.22
C HIS A 466 6.50 -19.68 8.51
N GLU A 467 6.45 -20.77 9.28
CA GLU A 467 7.30 -20.96 10.46
C GLU A 467 8.80 -20.82 10.15
N ILE A 468 9.26 -21.39 9.02
CA ILE A 468 10.67 -21.30 8.62
C ILE A 468 11.05 -19.86 8.29
N ILE A 469 10.19 -19.11 7.59
CA ILE A 469 10.44 -17.69 7.27
C ILE A 469 10.59 -16.86 8.55
N LEU A 470 9.69 -17.05 9.51
CA LEU A 470 9.78 -16.36 10.81
C LEU A 470 11.04 -16.74 11.57
N ALA A 471 11.44 -18.02 11.56
CA ALA A 471 12.67 -18.47 12.18
C ALA A 471 13.93 -17.86 11.55
N VAL A 472 13.91 -17.62 10.22
CA VAL A 472 14.99 -16.91 9.52
C VAL A 472 15.15 -15.49 10.03
N ALA A 473 14.04 -14.75 10.09
CA ALA A 473 14.06 -13.38 10.62
C ALA A 473 14.58 -13.33 12.07
N GLN A 474 14.16 -14.29 12.90
CA GLN A 474 14.57 -14.36 14.31
C GLN A 474 16.06 -14.59 14.50
N PHE A 475 16.71 -15.48 13.73
CA PHE A 475 18.14 -15.71 13.92
C PHE A 475 19.01 -14.59 13.33
N CYS A 476 18.49 -13.79 12.39
CA CYS A 476 19.18 -12.61 11.88
C CYS A 476 19.14 -11.42 12.85
N ALA A 477 18.18 -11.41 13.78
CA ALA A 477 18.06 -10.39 14.82
C ALA A 477 18.93 -10.66 16.06
N GLN A 478 19.58 -11.83 16.14
CA GLN A 478 20.51 -12.23 17.20
C GLN A 478 21.95 -11.90 16.80
#